data_AF-A0A267WLN6-F1
#
_entry.id   AF-A0A267WLN6-F1
#
_cell.length_a   1.000
_cell.length_b   1.000
_cell.length_c   1.000
_cell.angle_alpha   90.00
_cell.angle_beta   90.00
_cell.angle_gamma   90.00
#
_symmetry.space_group_name_H-M   'P 1'
#
loop_
_entity.id
_entity.type
_entity.pdbx_description
1 polymer ?
#
loop_
_entity_poly.entity_id
_entity_poly.type
_entity_poly.pdbx_seq_one_letter_code
_entity_poly.pdbx_strand_id
1 'polypeptide(L)'
;MLLSDSKIRELISSGVLTETRSENLGPVSYDLTTRAFHTRERQSLEKVTLSPGDSTYVSTVEIIKLPKNIAARVLLRNSRIRQGLSLDAPLYFPGHHTRVFFRVTNMSSDQITLSTSDGIAQLVFETVEGNVEHPYEGSFSDELDYRGLGGYKDIYANEIEMIDKKTDEVRDIEKHMYANVLALMAIFAAIFTLVNVNVVAAGKCLSQVLVLNLTTVGSFGALVALITAVVKPKERWARITPWIVAVAAFAVAILVAIFL
;
A
#
# COMPACT_ATOMS: atom_id res chain seq x y z
N MET A 1 -9.60 -36.03 20.71
CA MET A 1 -10.68 -36.32 19.73
C MET A 1 -11.62 -35.13 19.64
N LEU A 2 -12.19 -34.81 18.47
CA LEU A 2 -13.18 -33.74 18.33
C LEU A 2 -14.49 -34.08 19.04
N LEU A 3 -15.12 -33.09 19.67
CA LEU A 3 -16.41 -33.24 20.32
C LEU A 3 -17.59 -32.99 19.37
N SER A 4 -18.62 -33.83 19.47
CA SER A 4 -19.89 -33.65 18.76
C SER A 4 -20.74 -32.55 19.35
N ASP A 5 -21.72 -32.08 18.60
CA ASP A 5 -22.78 -31.15 19.01
C ASP A 5 -23.42 -31.49 20.37
N SER A 6 -23.71 -32.77 20.64
CA SER A 6 -24.25 -33.25 21.90
C SER A 6 -23.30 -33.01 23.07
N LYS A 7 -22.01 -33.25 22.89
CA LYS A 7 -20.98 -32.97 23.89
C LYS A 7 -20.71 -31.49 24.06
N ILE A 8 -20.72 -30.72 22.97
CA ILE A 8 -20.62 -29.25 23.06
C ILE A 8 -21.82 -28.69 23.84
N ARG A 9 -23.03 -29.26 23.67
CA ARG A 9 -24.21 -28.88 24.46
C ARG A 9 -24.04 -29.17 25.95
N GLU A 10 -23.42 -30.29 26.32
CA GLU A 10 -23.04 -30.58 27.71
C GLU A 10 -22.00 -29.57 28.25
N LEU A 11 -21.05 -29.14 27.43
CA LEU A 11 -20.08 -28.09 27.80
C LEU A 11 -20.77 -26.74 28.03
N ILE A 12 -21.77 -26.39 27.21
CA ILE A 12 -22.57 -25.17 27.38
C ILE A 12 -23.38 -25.25 28.69
N SER A 13 -24.08 -26.37 28.94
CA SER A 13 -24.90 -26.51 30.15
C SER A 13 -24.08 -26.55 31.44
N SER A 14 -22.83 -27.02 31.38
CA SER A 14 -21.89 -27.02 32.50
C SER A 14 -21.11 -25.71 32.67
N GLY A 15 -21.36 -24.70 31.81
CA GLY A 15 -20.73 -23.39 31.90
C GLY A 15 -19.28 -23.32 31.42
N VAL A 16 -18.83 -24.32 30.65
CA VAL A 16 -17.50 -24.32 30.01
C VAL A 16 -17.46 -23.35 28.82
N LEU A 17 -18.58 -23.19 28.11
CA LEU A 17 -18.77 -22.18 27.07
C LEU A 17 -20.00 -21.34 27.44
N THR A 18 -19.82 -20.02 27.52
CA THR A 18 -20.85 -19.08 27.98
C THR A 18 -21.09 -17.95 26.98
N GLU A 19 -22.16 -17.18 27.20
CA GLU A 19 -22.66 -16.16 26.26
C GLU A 19 -23.05 -16.72 24.88
N THR A 20 -23.59 -17.95 24.86
CA THR A 20 -23.89 -18.69 23.62
C THR A 20 -25.29 -18.43 23.06
N ARG A 21 -25.46 -18.75 21.77
CA ARG A 21 -26.70 -18.78 21.02
C ARG A 21 -26.95 -20.18 20.48
N SER A 22 -28.17 -20.68 20.60
CA SER A 22 -28.53 -22.06 20.22
C SER A 22 -28.32 -22.36 18.75
N GLU A 23 -28.55 -21.37 17.89
CA GLU A 23 -28.47 -21.44 16.43
C GLU A 23 -27.03 -21.55 15.90
N ASN A 24 -26.04 -21.22 16.74
CA ASN A 24 -24.62 -21.28 16.37
C ASN A 24 -24.02 -22.68 16.58
N LEU A 25 -24.77 -23.63 17.16
CA LEU A 25 -24.29 -24.99 17.37
C LEU A 25 -24.25 -25.77 16.05
N GLY A 26 -23.04 -26.10 15.60
CA GLY A 26 -22.80 -26.99 14.47
C GLY A 26 -22.59 -28.44 14.89
N PRO A 27 -22.34 -29.35 13.93
CA PRO A 27 -22.26 -30.80 14.20
C PRO A 27 -21.05 -31.22 15.05
N VAL A 28 -19.93 -30.50 14.93
CA VAL A 28 -18.67 -30.75 15.68
C VAL A 28 -17.96 -29.44 16.06
N SER A 29 -18.69 -28.33 15.99
CA SER A 29 -18.16 -26.99 16.20
C SER A 29 -19.26 -26.06 16.70
N TYR A 30 -18.87 -24.89 17.19
CA TYR A 30 -19.77 -23.82 17.57
C TYR A 30 -19.34 -22.54 16.83
N ASP A 31 -20.22 -21.96 16.01
CA ASP A 31 -19.94 -20.72 15.27
C ASP A 31 -19.79 -19.55 16.25
N LEU A 32 -18.65 -18.85 16.20
CA LEU A 32 -18.33 -17.76 17.12
C LEU A 32 -18.97 -16.45 16.65
N THR A 33 -19.44 -15.64 17.60
CA THR A 33 -20.04 -14.34 17.33
C THR A 33 -18.99 -13.25 17.53
N THR A 34 -18.83 -12.39 16.53
CA THR A 34 -17.88 -11.27 16.62
C THR A 34 -18.42 -10.20 17.55
N ARG A 35 -17.66 -9.87 18.61
CA ARG A 35 -17.99 -8.75 19.52
C ARG A 35 -17.42 -7.43 19.01
N ALA A 36 -16.15 -7.43 18.62
CA ALA A 36 -15.45 -6.24 18.16
C ALA A 36 -14.20 -6.59 17.36
N PHE A 37 -13.81 -5.66 16.49
CA PHE A 37 -12.51 -5.62 15.83
C PHE A 37 -11.60 -4.65 16.56
N HIS A 38 -10.35 -5.05 16.78
CA HIS A 38 -9.35 -4.27 17.51
C HIS A 38 -8.29 -3.77 16.55
N THR A 39 -8.22 -2.45 16.41
CA THR A 39 -7.18 -1.79 15.62
C THR A 39 -5.96 -1.47 16.48
N ARG A 40 -4.89 -1.01 15.83
CA ARG A 40 -3.63 -0.59 16.49
C ARG A 40 -3.83 0.47 17.57
N GLU A 41 -4.89 1.28 17.46
CA GLU A 41 -5.22 2.34 18.40
C GLU A 41 -6.01 1.85 19.63
N ARG A 42 -6.13 0.53 19.82
CA ARG A 42 -6.98 -0.11 20.86
C ARG A 42 -8.45 0.32 20.79
N GLN A 43 -8.90 0.77 19.63
CA GLN A 43 -10.30 1.07 19.40
C GLN A 43 -11.04 -0.23 19.08
N SER A 44 -12.16 -0.44 19.78
CA SER A 44 -13.12 -1.48 19.45
C SER A 44 -14.06 -0.94 18.37
N LEU A 45 -14.07 -1.59 17.21
CA LEU A 45 -14.92 -1.24 16.08
C LEU A 45 -15.95 -2.34 15.83
N GLU A 46 -17.15 -1.94 15.39
CA GLU A 46 -18.18 -2.88 14.94
C GLU A 46 -18.00 -3.31 13.48
N LYS A 47 -17.22 -2.54 12.72
CA LYS A 47 -16.96 -2.77 11.31
C LYS A 47 -15.52 -2.39 10.98
N VAL A 48 -14.87 -3.18 10.14
CA VAL A 48 -13.51 -2.94 9.69
C VAL A 48 -13.39 -3.28 8.22
N THR A 49 -12.54 -2.54 7.52
CA THR A 49 -12.23 -2.76 6.12
C THR A 49 -10.74 -3.06 6.01
N LEU A 50 -10.41 -4.26 5.53
CA LEU A 50 -9.06 -4.78 5.41
C LEU A 50 -8.58 -4.66 3.96
N SER A 51 -7.52 -3.90 3.74
CA SER A 51 -6.81 -3.89 2.45
C SER A 51 -5.99 -5.18 2.29
N PRO A 52 -5.51 -5.51 1.09
CA PRO A 52 -4.58 -6.62 0.89
C PRO A 52 -3.40 -6.56 1.86
N GLY A 53 -3.18 -7.65 2.61
CA GLY A 53 -2.12 -7.76 3.63
C GLY A 53 -2.48 -7.22 5.01
N ASP A 54 -3.59 -6.47 5.17
CA ASP A 54 -3.99 -5.95 6.47
C ASP A 54 -4.50 -7.07 7.40
N SER A 55 -4.17 -6.93 8.68
CA SER A 55 -4.67 -7.80 9.75
C SER A 55 -5.45 -7.02 10.80
N THR A 56 -6.42 -7.68 11.42
CA THR A 56 -7.13 -7.16 12.60
C THR A 56 -7.31 -8.26 13.63
N TYR A 57 -7.27 -7.88 14.91
CA TYR A 57 -7.66 -8.80 15.99
C TYR A 57 -9.17 -8.75 16.19
N VAL A 58 -9.74 -9.90 16.47
CA VAL A 58 -11.17 -10.08 16.69
C VAL A 58 -11.36 -10.66 18.07
N SER A 59 -12.22 -10.01 18.86
CA SER A 59 -12.73 -10.57 20.11
C SER A 59 -14.13 -11.10 19.88
N THR A 60 -14.44 -12.27 20.42
CA THR A 60 -15.77 -12.87 20.33
C THR A 60 -16.68 -12.42 21.46
N VAL A 61 -17.97 -12.72 21.36
CA VAL A 61 -18.89 -12.61 22.50
C VAL A 61 -18.58 -13.72 23.50
N GLU A 62 -18.39 -14.94 22.99
CA GLU A 62 -18.27 -16.15 23.78
C GLU A 62 -17.04 -16.17 24.69
N ILE A 63 -17.23 -16.69 25.90
CA ILE A 63 -16.19 -16.88 26.92
C ILE A 63 -16.05 -18.37 27.21
N ILE A 64 -14.81 -18.86 27.23
CA ILE A 64 -14.47 -20.24 27.57
C ILE A 64 -13.92 -20.32 28.99
N LYS A 65 -14.27 -21.40 29.69
CA LYS A 65 -13.70 -21.83 30.97
C LYS A 65 -13.38 -23.32 30.89
N LEU A 66 -12.24 -23.63 30.28
CA LEU A 66 -11.88 -24.99 29.90
C LEU A 66 -11.50 -25.84 31.12
N PRO A 67 -12.09 -27.04 31.27
CA PRO A 67 -11.65 -27.99 32.29
C PRO A 67 -10.27 -28.58 31.95
N LYS A 68 -9.66 -29.29 32.89
CA LYS A 68 -8.29 -29.84 32.77
C LYS A 68 -8.11 -30.91 31.68
N ASN A 69 -9.18 -31.38 31.06
CA ASN A 69 -9.15 -32.44 30.06
C ASN A 69 -9.64 -32.00 28.68
N ILE A 70 -9.89 -30.71 28.46
CA ILE A 70 -10.38 -30.17 27.19
C ILE A 70 -9.49 -29.03 26.72
N ALA A 71 -9.09 -29.09 25.45
CA ALA A 71 -8.52 -27.98 24.72
C ALA A 71 -9.52 -27.44 23.69
N ALA A 72 -9.32 -26.22 23.21
CA ALA A 72 -10.15 -25.65 22.16
C ALA A 72 -9.31 -24.97 21.07
N ARG A 73 -9.78 -25.05 19.82
CA ARG A 73 -9.16 -24.41 18.66
C ARG A 73 -10.17 -23.56 17.92
N VAL A 74 -9.71 -22.40 17.46
CA VAL A 74 -10.49 -21.55 16.56
C VAL A 74 -10.12 -21.90 15.14
N LEU A 75 -11.13 -22.16 14.32
CA LEU A 75 -11.00 -22.47 12.90
C LEU A 75 -11.74 -21.43 12.07
N LEU A 76 -11.19 -21.10 10.91
CA LEU A 76 -11.86 -20.22 9.95
C LEU A 76 -13.02 -20.93 9.26
N ARG A 77 -14.13 -20.23 9.03
CA ARG A 77 -15.25 -20.77 8.24
C ARG A 77 -14.84 -20.90 6.78
N ASN A 78 -15.30 -21.96 6.11
CA ASN A 78 -14.95 -22.23 4.72
C ASN A 78 -15.36 -21.09 3.76
N SER A 79 -16.47 -20.41 4.04
CA SER A 79 -16.90 -19.22 3.29
C SER A 79 -15.87 -18.08 3.34
N ARG A 80 -15.18 -17.92 4.47
CA ARG A 80 -14.17 -16.88 4.68
C ARG A 80 -12.81 -17.25 4.08
N ILE A 81 -12.45 -18.53 4.09
CA ILE A 81 -11.30 -19.04 3.33
C ILE A 81 -11.48 -18.70 1.84
N ARG A 82 -12.66 -18.98 1.29
CA ARG A 82 -12.99 -18.67 -0.12
C ARG A 82 -13.04 -17.17 -0.43
N GLN A 83 -13.31 -16.34 0.59
CA GLN A 83 -13.24 -14.89 0.48
C GLN A 83 -11.78 -14.36 0.48
N GLY A 84 -10.80 -15.20 0.80
CA GLY A 84 -9.39 -14.81 0.86
C GLY A 84 -8.91 -14.37 2.24
N LEU A 85 -9.63 -14.71 3.31
CA LEU A 85 -9.16 -14.51 4.67
C LEU A 85 -8.28 -15.68 5.14
N SER A 86 -7.26 -15.34 5.91
CA SER A 86 -6.51 -16.29 6.77
C SER A 86 -6.79 -15.98 8.24
N LEU A 87 -6.67 -16.99 9.11
CA LEU A 87 -6.92 -16.87 10.55
C LEU A 87 -5.78 -17.49 11.34
N ASP A 88 -5.30 -16.75 12.34
CA ASP A 88 -4.35 -17.21 13.34
C ASP A 88 -4.98 -17.11 14.74
N ALA A 89 -4.89 -18.18 15.52
CA ALA A 89 -5.38 -18.21 16.89
C ALA A 89 -4.48 -19.11 17.76
N PRO A 90 -4.37 -18.84 19.06
CA PRO A 90 -3.72 -19.76 19.97
C PRO A 90 -4.51 -21.06 20.08
N LEU A 91 -3.81 -22.14 20.45
CA LEU A 91 -4.46 -23.29 21.05
C LEU A 91 -4.87 -22.90 22.48
N TYR A 92 -6.15 -23.00 22.79
CA TYR A 92 -6.63 -22.77 24.15
C TYR A 92 -6.42 -24.05 24.96
N PHE A 93 -5.47 -23.99 25.88
CA PHE A 93 -5.09 -25.11 26.74
C PHE A 93 -6.13 -25.41 27.83
N PRO A 94 -6.12 -26.63 28.38
CA PRO A 94 -6.89 -26.95 29.57
C PRO A 94 -6.60 -26.00 30.73
N GLY A 95 -7.65 -25.51 31.39
CA GLY A 95 -7.56 -24.52 32.48
C GLY A 95 -7.77 -23.07 32.04
N HIS A 96 -7.77 -22.75 30.74
CA HIS A 96 -8.03 -21.39 30.29
C HIS A 96 -9.42 -20.89 30.69
N HIS A 97 -9.47 -19.71 31.27
CA HIS A 97 -10.69 -18.93 31.42
C HIS A 97 -10.50 -17.59 30.69
N THR A 98 -11.12 -17.38 29.54
CA THR A 98 -10.85 -16.21 28.71
C THR A 98 -11.96 -16.00 27.68
N ARG A 99 -12.10 -14.76 27.19
CA ARG A 99 -12.78 -14.54 25.93
C ARG A 99 -11.96 -15.14 24.79
N VAL A 100 -12.63 -15.58 23.72
CA VAL A 100 -11.93 -16.11 22.55
C VAL A 100 -11.46 -14.93 21.67
N PHE A 101 -10.17 -14.94 21.37
CA PHE A 101 -9.50 -14.00 20.47
C PHE A 101 -8.85 -14.73 19.31
N PHE A 102 -8.85 -14.09 18.15
CA PHE A 102 -8.11 -14.55 16.98
C PHE A 102 -7.74 -13.35 16.10
N ARG A 103 -6.77 -13.53 15.21
CA ARG A 103 -6.40 -12.56 14.19
C ARG A 103 -6.90 -13.05 12.84
N VAL A 104 -7.44 -12.14 12.05
CA VAL A 104 -7.70 -12.38 10.62
C VAL A 104 -6.86 -11.47 9.76
N THR A 105 -6.42 -11.99 8.61
CA THR A 105 -5.61 -11.27 7.63
C THR A 105 -6.24 -11.41 6.25
N ASN A 106 -6.31 -10.32 5.50
CA ASN A 106 -6.72 -10.34 4.10
C ASN A 106 -5.55 -10.79 3.21
N MET A 107 -5.66 -11.99 2.62
CA MET A 107 -4.68 -12.55 1.69
C MET A 107 -5.07 -12.37 0.22
N SER A 108 -6.20 -11.72 -0.06
CA SER A 108 -6.65 -11.43 -1.42
C SER A 108 -6.09 -10.09 -1.93
N SER A 109 -6.23 -9.84 -3.23
CA SER A 109 -5.95 -8.54 -3.85
C SER A 109 -7.07 -7.52 -3.67
N ASP A 110 -8.25 -7.97 -3.22
CA ASP A 110 -9.44 -7.14 -3.09
C ASP A 110 -9.60 -6.65 -1.66
N GLN A 111 -10.33 -5.56 -1.48
CA GLN A 111 -10.66 -5.05 -0.16
C GLN A 111 -11.79 -5.87 0.45
N ILE A 112 -11.61 -6.33 1.69
CA ILE A 112 -12.61 -7.12 2.43
C ILE A 112 -13.17 -6.30 3.58
N THR A 113 -14.49 -6.14 3.61
CA THR A 113 -15.18 -5.49 4.72
C THR A 113 -15.85 -6.53 5.62
N LEU A 114 -15.62 -6.42 6.92
CA LEU A 114 -16.16 -7.28 7.97
C LEU A 114 -16.93 -6.46 8.99
N SER A 115 -18.01 -7.03 9.51
CA SER A 115 -18.88 -6.45 10.53
C SER A 115 -19.15 -7.44 11.67
N THR A 116 -19.66 -6.98 12.80
CA THR A 116 -19.98 -7.85 13.94
C THR A 116 -21.06 -8.89 13.63
N SER A 117 -21.91 -8.65 12.62
CA SER A 117 -22.90 -9.62 12.15
C SER A 117 -22.32 -10.71 11.25
N ASP A 118 -21.07 -10.57 10.81
CA ASP A 118 -20.39 -11.56 9.99
C ASP A 118 -19.93 -12.76 10.84
N GLY A 119 -20.41 -13.95 10.48
CA GLY A 119 -19.82 -15.19 11.00
C GLY A 119 -18.44 -15.43 10.37
N ILE A 120 -17.39 -15.33 11.18
CA ILE A 120 -15.99 -15.41 10.73
C ILE A 120 -15.39 -16.78 11.06
N ALA A 121 -15.43 -17.16 12.33
CA ALA A 121 -14.73 -18.32 12.86
C ALA A 121 -15.68 -19.26 13.62
N GLN A 122 -15.20 -20.47 13.87
CA GLN A 122 -15.89 -21.49 14.66
C GLN A 122 -14.93 -22.07 15.68
N LEU A 123 -15.45 -22.44 16.84
CA LEU A 123 -14.71 -23.07 17.92
C LEU A 123 -14.92 -24.59 17.87
N VAL A 124 -13.84 -25.35 17.95
CA VAL A 124 -13.87 -26.80 18.12
C VAL A 124 -13.23 -27.17 19.45
N PHE A 125 -13.75 -28.22 20.08
CA PHE A 125 -13.24 -28.73 21.34
C PHE A 125 -12.62 -30.10 21.14
N GLU A 126 -11.50 -30.33 21.81
CA GLU A 126 -10.75 -31.57 21.72
C GLU A 126 -10.49 -32.13 23.12
N THR A 127 -10.73 -33.43 23.28
CA THR A 127 -10.29 -34.15 24.48
C THR A 127 -8.77 -34.27 24.52
N VAL A 128 -8.19 -33.96 25.67
CA VAL A 128 -6.78 -34.20 25.99
C VAL A 128 -6.68 -35.54 26.72
N GLU A 129 -5.87 -36.44 26.18
CA GLU A 129 -5.64 -37.76 26.77
C GLU A 129 -4.61 -37.68 27.90
N GLY A 130 -4.84 -38.46 28.97
CA GLY A 130 -4.02 -38.44 30.17
C GLY A 130 -4.41 -37.35 31.18
N ASN A 131 -3.67 -37.30 32.30
CA ASN A 131 -3.86 -36.26 33.31
C ASN A 131 -3.01 -35.04 32.98
N VAL A 132 -3.62 -33.86 32.90
CA VAL A 132 -2.90 -32.60 32.74
C VAL A 132 -2.42 -32.15 34.12
N GLU A 133 -1.17 -32.48 34.44
CA GLU A 133 -0.54 -32.17 35.74
C GLU A 133 -0.37 -30.67 35.97
N HIS A 134 -0.14 -29.92 34.88
CA HIS A 134 0.06 -28.47 34.91
C HIS A 134 -0.90 -27.77 33.94
N PRO A 135 -2.16 -27.52 34.36
CA PRO A 135 -3.10 -26.70 33.59
C PRO A 135 -2.57 -25.27 33.39
N TYR A 136 -3.15 -24.55 32.43
CA TYR A 136 -2.71 -23.20 32.13
C TYR A 136 -3.07 -22.21 33.25
N GLU A 137 -2.03 -21.59 33.83
CA GLU A 137 -2.11 -20.51 34.82
C GLU A 137 -1.34 -19.25 34.36
N GLY A 138 -1.16 -19.09 33.04
CA GLY A 138 -0.34 -18.03 32.47
C GLY A 138 -1.03 -16.65 32.41
N SER A 139 -0.27 -15.65 31.96
CA SER A 139 -0.64 -14.22 31.99
C SER A 139 -1.89 -13.83 31.18
N PHE A 140 -2.32 -14.70 30.26
CA PHE A 140 -3.52 -14.53 29.43
C PHE A 140 -4.71 -15.35 29.93
N SER A 141 -4.61 -15.93 31.14
CA SER A 141 -5.76 -16.44 31.86
C SER A 141 -6.54 -15.25 32.45
N ASP A 142 -7.85 -15.36 32.46
CA ASP A 142 -8.82 -14.32 32.82
C ASP A 142 -8.74 -13.04 31.94
N GLU A 143 -8.31 -13.18 30.68
CA GLU A 143 -8.39 -12.09 29.70
C GLU A 143 -9.82 -11.99 29.13
N LEU A 144 -10.64 -11.16 29.76
CA LEU A 144 -11.97 -10.85 29.23
C LEU A 144 -11.91 -9.68 28.25
N ASP A 145 -11.06 -8.68 28.51
CA ASP A 145 -10.86 -7.53 27.64
C ASP A 145 -9.50 -7.60 26.94
N TYR A 146 -9.48 -7.22 25.66
CA TYR A 146 -8.28 -7.28 24.83
C TYR A 146 -7.17 -6.37 25.39
N ARG A 147 -6.03 -6.95 25.80
CA ARG A 147 -4.91 -6.21 26.42
C ARG A 147 -3.97 -5.53 25.43
N GLY A 148 -4.19 -5.73 24.13
CA GLY A 148 -3.52 -5.01 23.05
C GLY A 148 -2.55 -5.85 22.21
N LEU A 149 -2.19 -5.31 21.05
CA LEU A 149 -1.16 -5.86 20.17
C LEU A 149 0.22 -5.68 20.83
N GLY A 150 0.95 -6.77 21.06
CA GLY A 150 2.41 -6.69 21.19
C GLY A 150 2.94 -5.94 19.96
N GLY A 151 3.86 -4.99 20.14
CA GLY A 151 4.25 -4.02 19.12
C GLY A 151 4.82 -4.62 17.83
N TYR A 152 3.96 -5.11 16.93
CA TYR A 152 4.29 -5.48 15.56
C TYR A 152 4.39 -4.20 14.73
N LYS A 153 5.41 -3.38 14.98
CA LYS A 153 5.76 -2.26 14.09
C LYS A 153 6.72 -2.68 12.97
N ASP A 154 7.44 -3.79 13.13
CA ASP A 154 8.71 -3.95 12.42
C ASP A 154 8.72 -4.97 11.29
N ILE A 155 7.67 -5.78 11.09
CA ILE A 155 7.73 -6.86 10.07
C ILE A 155 7.74 -6.31 8.64
N TYR A 156 7.04 -5.20 8.38
CA TYR A 156 6.90 -4.64 7.03
C TYR A 156 7.45 -3.22 6.89
N ALA A 157 8.07 -2.68 7.95
CA ALA A 157 8.63 -1.33 7.91
C ALA A 157 9.72 -1.21 6.83
N ASN A 158 10.58 -2.23 6.74
CA ASN A 158 11.65 -2.31 5.75
C ASN A 158 11.10 -2.44 4.32
N GLU A 159 10.06 -3.23 4.13
CA GLU A 159 9.40 -3.40 2.83
C GLU A 159 8.73 -2.11 2.37
N ILE A 160 8.08 -1.36 3.27
CA ILE A 160 7.48 -0.06 2.97
C ILE A 160 8.58 0.95 2.61
N GLU A 161 9.68 1.01 3.36
CA GLU A 161 10.81 1.89 3.06
C GLU A 161 11.44 1.58 1.69
N MET A 162 11.57 0.29 1.34
CA MET A 162 12.07 -0.14 0.03
C MET A 162 11.11 0.25 -1.11
N ILE A 163 9.79 0.19 -0.89
CA ILE A 163 8.78 0.59 -1.88
C ILE A 163 8.82 2.10 -2.10
N ASP A 164 8.89 2.89 -1.03
CA ASP A 164 8.98 4.35 -1.12
C ASP A 164 10.26 4.77 -1.87
N LYS A 165 11.39 4.15 -1.55
CA LYS A 165 12.65 4.40 -2.26
C LYS A 165 12.55 4.08 -3.75
N LYS A 166 11.96 2.94 -4.13
CA LYS A 166 11.73 2.60 -5.54
C LYS A 166 10.79 3.58 -6.22
N THR A 167 9.78 4.07 -5.53
CA THR A 167 8.83 5.05 -6.07
C THR A 167 9.52 6.38 -6.35
N ASP A 168 10.39 6.83 -5.45
CA ASP A 168 11.22 8.02 -5.65
C ASP A 168 12.20 7.85 -6.82
N GLU A 169 12.86 6.69 -6.92
CA GLU A 169 13.74 6.35 -8.06
C GLU A 169 12.98 6.39 -9.40
N VAL A 170 11.76 5.83 -9.46
CA VAL A 170 10.92 5.85 -10.66
C VAL A 170 10.51 7.28 -11.03
N ARG A 171 10.09 8.09 -10.05
CA ARG A 171 9.70 9.49 -10.27
C ARG A 171 10.87 10.32 -10.80
N ASP A 172 12.08 10.04 -10.33
CA ASP A 172 13.27 10.71 -10.85
C ASP A 172 13.60 10.24 -12.27
N ILE A 173 13.50 8.94 -12.59
CA ILE A 173 13.63 8.45 -13.97
C ILE A 173 12.62 9.16 -14.90
N GLU A 174 11.37 9.29 -14.48
CA GLU A 174 10.31 9.97 -15.22
C GLU A 174 10.65 11.44 -15.52
N LYS A 175 11.13 12.21 -14.52
CA LYS A 175 11.57 13.59 -14.73
C LYS A 175 12.72 13.70 -15.74
N HIS A 176 13.70 12.81 -15.67
CA HIS A 176 14.82 12.81 -16.61
C HIS A 176 14.35 12.48 -18.03
N MET A 177 13.40 11.54 -18.18
CA MET A 177 12.80 11.23 -19.47
C MET A 177 12.03 12.44 -20.04
N TYR A 178 11.19 13.10 -19.26
CA TYR A 178 10.46 14.28 -19.73
C TYR A 178 11.39 15.42 -20.13
N ALA A 179 12.43 15.69 -19.34
CA ALA A 179 13.42 16.70 -19.67
C ALA A 179 14.15 16.37 -20.99
N ASN A 180 14.57 15.12 -21.17
CA ASN A 180 15.25 14.67 -22.38
C ASN A 180 14.33 14.72 -23.63
N VAL A 181 13.07 14.27 -23.51
CA VAL A 181 12.09 14.33 -24.60
C VAL A 181 11.82 15.78 -24.99
N LEU A 182 11.62 16.68 -24.02
CA LEU A 182 11.40 18.09 -24.30
C LEU A 182 12.61 18.73 -24.99
N ALA A 183 13.83 18.39 -24.57
CA ALA A 183 15.06 18.87 -25.22
C ALA A 183 15.18 18.38 -26.67
N LEU A 184 14.89 17.10 -26.93
CA LEU A 184 14.87 16.55 -28.28
C LEU A 184 13.81 17.23 -29.17
N MET A 185 12.61 17.48 -28.64
CA MET A 185 11.55 18.20 -29.35
C MET A 185 11.98 19.62 -29.72
N ALA A 186 12.67 20.33 -28.82
CA ALA A 186 13.20 21.66 -29.11
C ALA A 186 14.28 21.63 -30.20
N ILE A 187 15.19 20.65 -30.17
CA ILE A 187 16.20 20.45 -31.21
C ILE A 187 15.54 20.17 -32.56
N PHE A 188 14.55 19.27 -32.61
CA PHE A 188 13.84 18.97 -33.85
C PHE A 188 13.05 20.17 -34.38
N ALA A 189 12.38 20.93 -33.51
CA ALA A 189 11.68 22.15 -33.92
C ALA A 189 12.67 23.18 -34.51
N ALA A 190 13.86 23.33 -33.91
CA ALA A 190 14.89 24.23 -34.42
C ALA A 190 15.43 23.79 -35.79
N ILE A 191 15.76 22.50 -35.94
CA ILE A 191 16.22 21.93 -37.22
C ILE A 191 15.14 22.08 -38.30
N PHE A 192 13.90 21.71 -37.99
CA PHE A 192 12.79 21.81 -38.94
C PHE A 192 12.55 23.26 -39.36
N THR A 193 12.59 24.20 -38.42
CA THR A 193 12.49 25.63 -38.72
C THR A 193 13.62 26.08 -39.64
N LEU A 194 14.86 25.68 -39.36
CA LEU A 194 16.02 26.06 -40.17
C LEU A 194 15.94 25.48 -41.60
N VAL A 195 15.53 24.22 -41.73
CA VAL A 195 15.30 23.58 -43.03
C VAL A 195 14.21 24.32 -43.79
N ASN A 196 13.07 24.61 -43.15
CA ASN A 196 11.95 25.28 -43.80
C ASN A 196 12.29 26.72 -44.24
N VAL A 197 13.03 27.47 -43.42
CA VAL A 197 13.54 28.80 -43.78
C VAL A 197 14.45 28.72 -45.02
N ASN A 198 15.32 27.72 -45.11
CA ASN A 198 16.19 27.52 -46.27
C ASN A 198 15.41 27.11 -47.53
N VAL A 199 14.36 26.30 -47.40
CA VAL A 199 13.46 25.98 -48.52
C VAL A 199 12.78 27.24 -49.05
N VAL A 200 12.30 28.12 -48.17
CA VAL A 200 11.71 29.42 -48.55
C VAL A 200 12.74 30.39 -49.13
N ALA A 201 14.01 30.26 -48.74
CA ALA A 201 15.11 31.05 -49.27
C ALA A 201 15.69 30.50 -50.58
N ALA A 202 15.21 29.35 -51.07
CA ALA A 202 15.68 28.75 -52.31
C ALA A 202 15.49 29.71 -53.49
N GLY A 203 16.55 29.94 -54.25
CA GLY A 203 16.55 30.87 -55.39
C GLY A 203 16.79 32.35 -55.03
N LYS A 204 17.01 32.69 -53.74
CA LYS A 204 17.42 34.04 -53.32
C LYS A 204 18.94 34.25 -53.44
N CYS A 205 19.35 35.52 -53.45
CA CYS A 205 20.78 35.89 -53.41
C CYS A 205 21.44 35.41 -52.10
N LEU A 206 22.74 35.11 -52.16
CA LEU A 206 23.49 34.58 -51.02
C LEU A 206 23.39 35.46 -49.77
N SER A 207 23.44 36.79 -49.92
CA SER A 207 23.28 37.73 -48.80
C SER A 207 21.92 37.58 -48.12
N GLN A 208 20.83 37.43 -48.88
CA GLN A 208 19.49 37.22 -48.34
C GLN A 208 19.34 35.86 -47.63
N VAL A 209 19.96 34.80 -48.15
CA VAL A 209 19.98 33.47 -47.51
C VAL A 209 20.73 33.53 -46.18
N LEU A 210 21.87 34.24 -46.13
CA LEU A 210 22.66 34.41 -44.91
C LEU A 210 21.91 35.23 -43.86
N VAL A 211 21.28 36.34 -44.26
CA VAL A 211 20.47 37.18 -43.35
C VAL A 211 19.32 36.39 -42.75
N LEU A 212 18.60 35.59 -43.55
CA LEU A 212 17.49 34.76 -43.06
C LEU A 212 17.96 33.72 -42.04
N ASN A 213 19.02 32.95 -42.33
CA ASN A 213 19.56 31.95 -41.40
C ASN A 213 20.09 32.57 -40.11
N LEU A 214 20.86 33.67 -40.20
CA LEU A 214 21.39 34.36 -39.01
C LEU A 214 20.27 34.94 -38.15
N THR A 215 19.21 35.47 -38.77
CA THR A 215 18.04 35.98 -38.05
C THR A 215 17.29 34.84 -37.35
N THR A 216 17.13 33.68 -38.00
CA THR A 216 16.51 32.50 -37.39
C THR A 216 17.32 31.97 -36.20
N VAL A 217 18.64 31.82 -36.35
CA VAL A 217 19.54 31.40 -35.25
C VAL A 217 19.53 32.43 -34.12
N GLY A 218 19.57 33.72 -34.43
CA GLY A 218 19.48 34.80 -33.45
C GLY A 218 18.16 34.78 -32.67
N SER A 219 17.05 34.49 -33.34
CA SER A 219 15.72 34.38 -32.72
C SER A 219 15.62 33.19 -31.77
N PHE A 220 16.15 32.02 -32.14
CA PHE A 220 16.24 30.87 -31.24
C PHE A 220 17.16 31.16 -30.04
N GLY A 221 18.32 31.79 -30.28
CA GLY A 221 19.22 32.23 -29.22
C GLY A 221 18.54 33.15 -28.21
N ALA A 222 17.76 34.13 -28.69
CA ALA A 222 17.00 35.06 -27.86
C ALA A 222 15.91 34.35 -27.05
N LEU A 223 15.17 33.42 -27.66
CA LEU A 223 14.15 32.64 -26.96
C LEU A 223 14.76 31.78 -25.83
N VAL A 224 15.89 31.11 -26.10
CA VAL A 224 16.63 30.34 -25.09
C VAL A 224 17.20 31.25 -23.99
N ALA A 225 17.66 32.45 -24.34
CA ALA A 225 18.09 33.48 -23.39
C ALA A 225 16.97 33.91 -22.43
N LEU A 226 15.73 34.08 -22.94
CA LEU A 226 14.57 34.41 -22.11
C LEU A 226 14.19 33.24 -21.19
N ILE A 227 14.18 32.01 -21.71
CA ILE A 227 13.90 30.81 -20.91
C ILE A 227 14.94 30.67 -19.78
N THR A 228 16.22 30.82 -20.09
CA THR A 228 17.30 30.71 -19.08
C THR A 228 17.28 31.84 -18.06
N ALA A 229 16.74 33.02 -18.39
CA ALA A 229 16.52 34.10 -17.42
C ALA A 229 15.44 33.75 -16.38
N VAL A 230 14.42 32.96 -16.78
CA VAL A 230 13.36 32.47 -15.89
C VAL A 230 13.84 31.27 -15.08
N VAL A 231 14.45 30.27 -15.73
CA VAL A 231 14.90 29.02 -15.10
C VAL A 231 16.10 29.24 -14.17
N LYS A 232 16.91 30.28 -14.41
CA LYS A 232 18.10 30.64 -13.62
C LYS A 232 19.02 29.44 -13.33
N PRO A 233 19.61 28.82 -14.36
CA PRO A 233 20.53 27.70 -14.16
C PRO A 233 21.67 28.08 -13.20
N LYS A 234 22.16 27.10 -12.44
CA LYS A 234 23.26 27.26 -11.47
C LYS A 234 24.56 27.68 -12.16
N GLU A 235 24.80 27.19 -13.37
CA GLU A 235 26.00 27.50 -14.13
C GLU A 235 25.92 28.88 -14.80
N ARG A 236 26.94 29.71 -14.57
CA ARG A 236 27.00 31.09 -15.09
C ARG A 236 27.07 31.13 -16.61
N TRP A 237 27.80 30.21 -17.24
CA TRP A 237 27.94 30.15 -18.71
C TRP A 237 26.62 29.79 -19.38
N ALA A 238 25.87 28.83 -18.85
CA ALA A 238 24.55 28.47 -19.36
C ALA A 238 23.56 29.65 -19.40
N ARG A 239 23.76 30.67 -18.55
CA ARG A 239 22.97 31.90 -18.56
C ARG A 239 23.42 32.93 -19.59
N ILE A 240 24.72 33.02 -19.87
CA ILE A 240 25.29 34.11 -20.67
C ILE A 240 25.41 33.70 -22.15
N THR A 241 25.75 32.45 -22.44
CA THR A 241 26.01 31.96 -23.80
C THR A 241 24.84 32.21 -24.77
N PRO A 242 23.55 31.97 -24.42
CA PRO A 242 22.44 32.21 -25.34
C PRO A 242 22.30 33.69 -25.74
N TRP A 243 22.56 34.61 -24.82
CA TRP A 243 22.55 36.05 -25.10
C TRP A 243 23.65 36.45 -26.07
N ILE A 244 24.87 35.93 -25.86
CA ILE A 244 26.00 36.19 -26.76
C ILE A 244 25.69 35.69 -28.18
N VAL A 245 25.19 34.46 -28.30
CA VAL A 245 24.84 33.87 -29.60
C VAL A 245 23.75 34.68 -30.29
N ALA A 246 22.71 35.09 -29.58
CA ALA A 246 21.63 35.91 -30.13
C ALA A 246 22.15 37.25 -30.67
N VAL A 247 22.88 38.00 -29.83
CA VAL A 247 23.40 39.33 -30.19
C VAL A 247 24.39 39.24 -31.35
N ALA A 248 25.30 38.26 -31.33
CA ALA A 248 26.26 38.06 -32.40
C ALA A 248 25.57 37.72 -33.72
N ALA A 249 24.58 36.81 -33.71
CA ALA A 249 23.86 36.42 -34.91
C ALA A 249 23.09 37.60 -35.53
N PHE A 250 22.40 38.42 -34.72
CA PHE A 250 21.72 39.61 -35.23
C PHE A 250 22.70 40.69 -35.72
N ALA A 251 23.81 40.93 -35.02
CA ALA A 251 24.81 41.90 -35.45
C ALA A 251 25.42 41.53 -36.80
N VAL A 252 25.77 40.25 -37.00
CA VAL A 252 26.29 39.76 -38.28
C VAL A 252 25.21 39.82 -39.36
N ALA A 253 23.95 39.49 -39.05
CA ALA A 253 22.85 39.60 -40.01
C ALA A 253 22.68 41.04 -40.52
N ILE A 254 22.74 42.02 -39.62
CA ILE A 254 22.63 43.45 -39.97
C ILE A 254 23.80 43.89 -40.85
N LEU A 255 25.03 43.48 -40.51
CA LEU A 255 26.20 43.80 -41.33
C LEU A 255 26.09 43.21 -42.74
N VAL A 256 25.69 41.94 -42.87
CA VAL A 256 25.50 41.31 -44.18
C VAL A 256 24.40 42.01 -44.95
N ALA A 257 23.29 42.41 -44.32
CA ALA A 257 22.18 43.09 -44.99
C ALA A 257 22.53 44.50 -45.50
N ILE A 258 23.48 45.19 -44.87
CA ILE A 258 23.88 46.57 -45.23
C ILE A 258 24.98 46.57 -46.30
N PHE A 259 25.92 45.63 -46.22
CA PHE A 259 27.17 45.69 -46.98
C PHE A 259 27.28 44.67 -48.12
N LEU A 260 26.31 43.75 -48.28
CA LEU A 260 26.38 42.58 -49.17
C LEU A 260 25.05 42.29 -49.87
#